data_AF-A0A382G387-F1
#
_entry.id   AF-A0A382G387-F1
#
_cell.length_a   1.000
_cell.length_b   1.000
_cell.length_c   1.000
_cell.angle_alpha   90.00
_cell.angle_beta   90.00
_cell.angle_gamma   90.00
#
_symmetry.space_group_name_H-M   'P 1'
#
loop_
_entity.id
_entity.type
_entity.pdbx_description
1 polymer ?
#
loop_
_entity_poly.entity_id
_entity_poly.type
_entity_poly.pdbx_seq_one_letter_code
_entity_poly.pdbx_strand_id
1 'polypeptide(L)' 'MLKVGDKAPDFTLQNQDENSVSLSDYKNKKVVLWFYPKASTPG' A
#
# COMPACT_ATOMS: atom_id res chain seq x y z
N MET A 1 -7.15 13.33 7.49
CA MET A 1 -8.13 12.38 6.89
C MET A 1 -8.03 12.54 5.39
N LEU A 2 -7.82 11.44 4.65
CA LEU A 2 -7.78 11.47 3.18
C LEU A 2 -9.19 11.54 2.61
N LYS A 3 -9.33 12.26 1.51
CA LYS A 3 -10.59 12.44 0.76
C LYS A 3 -10.41 11.97 -0.68
N VAL A 4 -11.52 11.72 -1.35
CA VAL A 4 -11.51 11.40 -2.78
C VAL A 4 -10.92 12.58 -3.56
N GLY A 5 -9.99 12.28 -4.48
CA GLY A 5 -9.27 13.28 -5.27
C GLY A 5 -7.94 13.70 -4.66
N ASP A 6 -7.69 13.42 -3.38
CA ASP A 6 -6.38 13.66 -2.78
C ASP A 6 -5.33 12.79 -3.47
N LYS A 7 -4.15 13.36 -3.71
CA LYS A 7 -2.99 12.56 -4.09
C LYS A 7 -2.65 11.63 -2.93
N ALA A 8 -2.52 10.33 -3.23
CA ALA A 8 -2.07 9.36 -2.24
C ALA A 8 -0.72 9.79 -1.64
N PRO A 9 -0.57 9.81 -0.31
CA PRO A 9 0.70 10.07 0.34
C PRO A 9 1.75 9.04 -0.10
N ASP A 10 3.00 9.48 -0.25
CA ASP A 10 4.08 8.53 -0.51
C ASP A 10 4.35 7.69 0.75
N PHE A 11 4.75 6.45 0.54
CA PHE A 11 5.13 5.53 1.61
C PHE A 11 6.11 4.50 1.08
N THR A 12 6.93 3.98 2.00
CA THR A 12 7.79 2.83 1.79
C THR A 12 7.55 1.85 2.92
N LEU A 13 7.30 0.58 2.59
CA LEU A 13 7.06 -0.49 3.55
C LEU A 13 7.90 -1.72 3.17
N GLN A 14 8.20 -2.55 4.16
CA GLN A 14 8.76 -3.88 3.91
C GLN A 14 7.67 -4.83 3.43
N ASN A 15 7.95 -5.59 2.37
CA ASN A 15 7.10 -6.70 1.96
C ASN A 15 7.41 -7.98 2.76
N GLN A 16 6.75 -9.09 2.43
CA GLN A 16 6.93 -10.38 3.09
C GLN A 16 8.34 -10.99 2.95
N ASP A 17 9.12 -10.50 1.97
CA ASP A 17 10.47 -10.95 1.66
C ASP A 17 11.53 -9.93 2.15
N GLU A 18 11.16 -9.02 3.04
CA GLU A 18 12.02 -7.94 3.58
C GLU A 18 12.61 -7.02 2.50
N ASN A 19 11.91 -6.91 1.36
CA ASN A 19 12.23 -5.93 0.35
C ASN A 19 11.45 -4.63 0.60
N SER A 20 12.15 -3.51 0.54
CA SER A 20 11.54 -2.19 0.56
C SER A 20 10.73 -1.97 -0.72
N VAL A 21 9.44 -1.66 -0.57
CA VAL A 21 8.53 -1.32 -1.66
C VAL A 21 7.95 0.06 -1.41
N SER A 22 8.04 0.95 -2.40
CA SER A 22 7.52 2.31 -2.35
C SER A 22 6.33 2.49 -3.28
N LEU A 23 5.38 3.37 -2.93
CA LEU A 23 4.28 3.72 -3.85
C LEU A 23 4.81 4.25 -5.19
N SER A 24 5.91 5.00 -5.14
CA SER A 24 6.58 5.58 -6.31
C SER A 24 7.16 4.54 -7.29
N ASP A 25 7.36 3.28 -6.89
CA ASP A 25 7.80 2.19 -7.77
C ASP A 25 6.72 1.81 -8.80
N TYR A 26 5.46 2.15 -8.52
CA TYR A 26 4.30 1.85 -9.36
C TYR A 26 3.81 3.05 -10.20
N LYS A 27 4.68 4.05 -10.44
CA LYS A 27 4.33 5.21 -11.29
C LYS A 27 3.74 4.76 -12.63
N ASN A 28 2.71 5.50 -13.07
CA ASN A 28 1.95 5.25 -14.29
C ASN A 28 1.14 3.93 -14.33
N LYS A 29 0.99 3.25 -13.20
CA LYS A 29 0.09 2.09 -13.05
C LYS A 29 -1.12 2.46 -12.20
N LYS A 30 -2.24 1.78 -12.42
CA LYS A 30 -3.37 1.82 -11.49
C LYS A 30 -3.05 0.90 -10.31
N VAL A 31 -3.16 1.43 -9.09
CA VAL A 31 -2.84 0.71 -7.85
C VAL A 31 -4.07 0.70 -6.95
N VAL A 32 -4.34 -0.45 -6.32
CA VAL A 32 -5.36 -0.60 -5.29
C VAL A 32 -4.65 -1.00 -4.00
N LEU A 33 -4.86 -0.24 -2.92
CA LEU A 33 -4.39 -0.59 -1.58
C LEU A 33 -5.52 -1.30 -0.83
N TRP A 34 -5.20 -2.44 -0.24
CA TRP A 34 -6.11 -3.22 0.58
C TRP A 34 -5.46 -3.46 1.94
N PHE A 35 -6.20 -3.26 3.03
CA PHE A 35 -5.76 -3.56 4.39
C PHE A 35 -6.61 -4.68 5.00
N TYR A 36 -5.98 -5.55 5.79
CA TYR A 36 -6.66 -6.53 6.64
C TYR A 36 -6.15 -6.41 8.08
N PRO A 37 -6.96 -6.71 9.11
CA PRO A 37 -6.59 -6.43 10.50
C PRO A 37 -5.41 -7.26 11.00
N LYS A 38 -5.35 -8.54 10.62
CA LYS A 38 -4.34 -9.48 11.08
C LYS A 38 -4.13 -10.60 10.08
N ALA A 39 -2.87 -11.02 9.91
CA ALA A 39 -2.53 -12.16 9.08
C ALA A 39 -2.93 -13.48 9.77
N SER A 40 -3.19 -14.51 8.99
CA SER A 40 -3.42 -15.89 9.48
C SER A 40 -4.62 -16.04 10.43
N THR A 41 -5.68 -15.27 10.22
CA THR A 41 -6.97 -15.43 10.92
C THR A 41 -8.06 -15.86 9.93
N PRO A 42 -9.00 -16.75 10.32
CA PRO A 42 -10.24 -16.90 9.58
C PRO A 42 -10.97 -15.55 9.64
N GLY A 43 -11.23 -14.97 8.47
CA GLY A 43 -11.90 -13.67 8.35
C GLY A 43 -13.32 -13.68 8.85
#